data_AF-A0A836KEK1-F1
#
_entry.id   AF-A0A836KEK1-F1
#
_cell.length_a   1.000
_cell.length_b   1.000
_cell.length_c   1.000
_cell.angle_alpha   90.00
_cell.angle_beta   90.00
_cell.angle_gamma   90.00
#
_symmetry.space_group_name_H-M   'P 1'
#
loop_
_entity.id
_entity.type
_entity.pdbx_description
1 polymer ?
#
loop_
_entity_poly.entity_id
_entity_poly.type
_entity_poly.pdbx_seq_one_letter_code
_entity_poly.pdbx_strand_id
1 'polypeptide(L)'
;MGTSSSREWFNPYAINTPLAGVCAVSCLFNSVSSGTLRISNVYTNITLLIILGCSNGLSNSLHMPLLGAQAGLAASLLFTLGAPMKILFTSRLFPRSVHYGIGTFYITYHAMQMRKERNYFEDAGEDGEDDVL
;
A
#
# COMPACT_ATOMS: atom_id res chain seq x y z
N MET A 1 -0.84 -26.19 -15.68
CA MET A 1 -1.73 -25.47 -14.75
C MET A 1 -1.18 -24.06 -14.63
N GLY A 2 -1.86 -23.07 -15.24
CA GLY A 2 -1.35 -21.69 -15.30
C GLY A 2 -1.29 -21.07 -13.91
N THR A 3 -0.07 -20.87 -13.41
CA THR A 3 0.21 -20.27 -12.10
C THR A 3 -0.45 -18.89 -12.04
N SER A 4 -1.43 -18.76 -11.15
CA SER A 4 -2.28 -17.58 -11.00
C SER A 4 -1.57 -16.42 -10.28
N SER A 5 -0.38 -16.07 -10.73
CA SER A 5 0.45 -15.02 -10.12
C SER A 5 -0.31 -13.68 -10.06
N SER A 6 -1.13 -13.36 -11.06
CA SER A 6 -1.98 -12.16 -11.05
C SER A 6 -3.12 -12.17 -10.02
N ARG A 7 -3.63 -13.34 -9.61
CA ARG A 7 -4.68 -13.44 -8.56
C ARG A 7 -4.15 -13.09 -7.18
N GLU A 8 -2.86 -13.31 -6.94
CA GLU A 8 -2.22 -13.05 -5.65
C GLU A 8 -1.93 -11.56 -5.42
N TRP A 9 -1.73 -10.80 -6.51
CA TRP A 9 -1.44 -9.36 -6.47
C TRP A 9 -2.69 -8.53 -6.15
N PHE A 10 -3.86 -8.96 -6.63
CA PHE A 10 -5.15 -8.33 -6.36
C PHE A 10 -6.07 -9.21 -5.51
N ASN A 11 -5.49 -10.02 -4.62
CA ASN A 11 -6.26 -10.88 -3.74
C ASN A 11 -7.21 -10.03 -2.86
N PRO A 12 -8.53 -10.27 -2.87
CA PRO A 12 -9.49 -9.51 -2.07
C PRO A 12 -9.22 -9.57 -0.56
N TYR A 13 -8.49 -10.59 -0.10
CA TYR A 13 -8.13 -10.77 1.31
C TYR A 13 -6.80 -10.11 1.69
N ALA A 14 -6.07 -9.51 0.74
CA ALA A 14 -4.83 -8.82 1.03
C ALA A 14 -5.08 -7.45 1.68
N ILE A 15 -4.25 -7.09 2.66
CA ILE A 15 -4.44 -5.89 3.49
C ILE A 15 -4.53 -4.60 2.67
N ASN A 16 -3.80 -4.51 1.54
CA ASN A 16 -3.79 -3.31 0.69
C ASN A 16 -4.98 -3.21 -0.27
N THR A 17 -5.75 -4.29 -0.45
CA THR A 17 -6.83 -4.34 -1.44
C THR A 17 -7.99 -3.38 -1.14
N PRO A 18 -8.42 -3.18 0.12
CA PRO A 18 -9.38 -2.13 0.47
C PRO A 18 -8.89 -0.72 0.11
N LEU A 19 -7.62 -0.39 0.41
CA LEU A 19 -7.04 0.91 0.06
C LEU A 19 -6.92 1.09 -1.46
N ALA A 20 -6.59 0.03 -2.18
CA ALA A 20 -6.61 0.03 -3.65
C ALA A 20 -8.02 0.30 -4.17
N GLY A 21 -9.06 -0.32 -3.59
CA GLY A 21 -10.46 -0.03 -3.90
C GLY A 21 -10.81 1.44 -3.70
N VAL A 22 -10.41 2.03 -2.57
CA VAL A 22 -10.59 3.47 -2.30
C VAL A 22 -9.91 4.33 -3.36
N CYS A 23 -8.69 3.99 -3.79
CA CYS A 23 -7.97 4.71 -4.83
C CYS A 23 -8.65 4.57 -6.20
N ALA A 24 -9.15 3.38 -6.55
CA ALA A 24 -9.88 3.16 -7.80
C ALA A 24 -11.18 3.97 -7.85
N VAL A 25 -11.98 3.94 -6.77
CA VAL A 25 -13.21 4.74 -6.67
C VAL A 25 -12.88 6.22 -6.68
N SER A 26 -11.81 6.65 -6.00
CA SER A 26 -11.35 8.03 -6.03
C SER A 26 -10.94 8.47 -7.44
N CYS A 27 -10.27 7.60 -8.19
CA CYS A 27 -9.89 7.86 -9.57
C CYS A 27 -11.14 8.07 -10.47
N LEU A 28 -12.21 7.31 -10.25
CA LEU A 28 -13.45 7.43 -11.05
C LEU A 28 -14.28 8.66 -10.68
N PHE A 29 -14.45 8.95 -9.38
CA PHE A 29 -15.43 9.95 -8.91
C PHE A 29 -14.84 11.31 -8.50
N ASN A 30 -13.57 11.36 -8.09
CA ASN A 30 -12.91 12.60 -7.66
C ASN A 30 -12.00 13.21 -8.71
N SER A 31 -11.63 12.47 -9.75
CA SER A 31 -10.78 13.00 -10.81
C SER A 31 -11.48 14.03 -11.69
N VAL A 32 -12.82 14.04 -11.74
CA VAL A 32 -13.58 15.06 -12.48
C VAL A 32 -14.23 16.04 -11.50
N SER A 33 -13.68 17.26 -11.42
CA SER A 33 -14.24 18.34 -10.62
C SER A 33 -14.72 19.46 -11.54
N SER A 34 -16.02 19.80 -11.46
CA SER A 34 -16.61 20.92 -12.19
C SER A 34 -16.33 20.87 -13.70
N GLY A 35 -16.45 19.69 -14.32
CA GLY A 35 -16.19 19.49 -15.76
C GLY A 35 -14.72 19.44 -16.16
N THR A 36 -13.78 19.64 -15.22
CA THR A 36 -12.34 19.54 -15.48
C THR A 36 -11.75 18.26 -14.87
N LEU A 37 -11.00 17.51 -15.68
CA LEU A 37 -10.28 16.32 -15.22
C LEU A 37 -8.96 16.74 -14.56
N ARG A 38 -8.85 16.47 -13.27
CA ARG A 38 -7.63 16.68 -12.49
C ARG A 38 -6.68 15.52 -12.75
N ILE A 39 -5.86 15.71 -13.78
CA ILE A 39 -4.83 14.76 -14.22
C ILE A 39 -3.93 14.34 -13.04
N SER A 40 -3.59 15.26 -12.14
CA SER A 40 -2.84 14.96 -10.91
C SER A 40 -3.50 13.89 -10.05
N ASN A 41 -4.82 13.96 -9.86
CA ASN A 41 -5.56 12.95 -9.10
C ASN A 41 -5.52 11.58 -9.77
N VAL A 42 -5.71 11.55 -11.10
CA VAL A 42 -5.67 10.31 -11.88
C VAL A 42 -4.31 9.65 -11.74
N TYR A 43 -3.22 10.39 -12.01
CA TYR A 43 -1.87 9.85 -11.90
C TYR A 43 -1.57 9.35 -10.48
N THR A 44 -1.88 10.13 -9.45
CA THR A 44 -1.59 9.72 -8.07
C THR A 44 -2.38 8.49 -7.64
N ASN A 45 -3.66 8.38 -8.01
CA ASN A 45 -4.43 7.17 -7.71
C ASN A 45 -3.92 5.94 -8.50
N ILE A 46 -3.53 6.11 -9.77
CA ILE A 46 -2.93 5.03 -10.56
C ILE A 46 -1.60 4.59 -9.97
N THR A 47 -0.72 5.53 -9.61
CA THR A 47 0.55 5.23 -8.95
C THR A 47 0.33 4.48 -7.63
N LEU A 48 -0.64 4.91 -6.81
CA LEU A 48 -1.00 4.20 -5.58
C LEU A 48 -1.51 2.79 -5.85
N LEU A 49 -2.37 2.60 -6.86
CA LEU A 49 -2.84 1.27 -7.25
C LEU A 49 -1.69 0.34 -7.63
N ILE A 50 -0.71 0.84 -8.38
CA ILE A 50 0.47 0.08 -8.77
C ILE A 50 1.30 -0.29 -7.55
N ILE A 51 1.62 0.66 -6.66
CA ILE A 51 2.47 0.40 -5.49
C ILE A 51 1.77 -0.57 -4.52
N LEU A 52 0.46 -0.42 -4.30
CA LEU A 52 -0.32 -1.32 -3.44
C LEU A 52 -0.40 -2.74 -4.03
N GLY A 53 -0.58 -2.86 -5.36
CA GLY A 53 -0.52 -4.14 -6.06
C GLY A 53 0.86 -4.79 -5.97
N CYS A 54 1.94 -4.02 -6.13
CA CYS A 54 3.30 -4.49 -5.94
C CYS A 54 3.57 -4.93 -4.50
N SER A 55 3.08 -4.19 -3.50
CA SER A 55 3.21 -4.56 -2.08
C SER A 55 2.55 -5.93 -1.80
N ASN A 56 1.35 -6.17 -2.34
CA ASN A 56 0.69 -7.48 -2.25
C ASN A 56 1.45 -8.58 -2.99
N GLY A 57 1.90 -8.31 -4.23
CA GLY A 57 2.65 -9.27 -5.03
C GLY A 57 3.97 -9.68 -4.40
N LEU A 58 4.71 -8.70 -3.85
CA LEU A 58 5.96 -8.94 -3.13
C LEU A 58 5.74 -9.78 -1.86
N SER A 59 4.67 -9.49 -1.10
CA SER A 59 4.37 -10.22 0.13
C SER A 59 3.83 -11.64 -0.13
N ASN A 60 2.98 -11.83 -1.14
CA ASN A 60 2.25 -13.09 -1.35
C ASN A 60 2.89 -14.00 -2.39
N SER A 61 3.33 -13.47 -3.54
CA SER A 61 3.87 -14.28 -4.64
C SER A 61 5.37 -14.45 -4.57
N LEU A 62 6.10 -13.37 -4.28
CA LEU A 62 7.57 -13.40 -4.24
C LEU A 62 8.11 -13.80 -2.85
N HIS A 63 7.26 -13.93 -1.84
CA HIS A 63 7.66 -14.23 -0.45
C HIS A 63 8.76 -13.29 0.07
N MET A 64 8.72 -12.01 -0.32
CA MET A 64 9.61 -10.95 0.13
C MET A 64 8.84 -9.95 1.02
N PRO A 65 8.45 -10.35 2.25
CA PRO A 65 7.56 -9.57 3.10
C PRO A 65 8.17 -8.22 3.51
N LEU A 66 9.50 -8.12 3.65
CA LEU A 66 10.19 -6.87 3.96
C LEU A 66 10.01 -5.82 2.84
N LEU A 67 10.23 -6.21 1.58
CA LEU A 67 10.03 -5.32 0.44
C LEU A 67 8.54 -5.00 0.24
N GLY A 68 7.66 -5.98 0.48
CA GLY A 68 6.21 -5.77 0.50
C GLY A 68 5.80 -4.71 1.52
N ALA A 69 6.31 -4.79 2.75
CA ALA A 69 6.04 -3.82 3.82
C ALA A 69 6.61 -2.43 3.51
N GLN A 70 7.81 -2.34 2.93
CA GLN A 70 8.38 -1.05 2.49
C GLN A 70 7.53 -0.38 1.39
N ALA A 71 7.12 -1.14 0.38
CA ALA A 71 6.24 -0.64 -0.68
C ALA A 71 4.88 -0.22 -0.12
N GLY A 72 4.30 -1.01 0.79
CA GLY A 72 3.05 -0.69 1.46
C GLY A 72 3.14 0.58 2.31
N LEU A 73 4.25 0.75 3.06
CA LEU A 73 4.52 1.95 3.84
C LEU A 73 4.65 3.18 2.95
N ALA A 74 5.39 3.08 1.84
CA ALA A 74 5.52 4.17 0.87
C ALA A 74 4.17 4.57 0.26
N ALA A 75 3.35 3.60 -0.15
CA ALA A 75 1.99 3.88 -0.64
C ALA A 75 1.12 4.55 0.43
N SER A 76 1.22 4.11 1.67
CA SER A 76 0.45 4.65 2.79
C SER A 76 0.84 6.09 3.11
N LEU A 77 2.14 6.41 3.07
CA LEU A 77 2.64 7.79 3.19
C LEU A 77 2.17 8.66 2.04
N LEU A 78 2.26 8.17 0.79
CA LEU A 78 1.79 8.89 -0.39
C LEU A 78 0.28 9.17 -0.34
N PHE A 79 -0.51 8.20 0.14
CA PHE A 79 -1.94 8.40 0.34
C PHE A 79 -2.17 9.50 1.38
N THR A 80 -1.56 9.39 2.56
CA THR A 80 -1.75 10.30 3.69
C THR A 80 -1.26 11.73 3.40
N LEU A 81 -0.10 11.87 2.76
CA LEU A 81 0.51 13.15 2.41
C LEU A 81 0.00 13.70 1.07
N GLY A 82 -0.68 12.89 0.26
CA GLY A 82 -1.30 13.30 -0.99
C GLY A 82 -2.46 14.29 -0.79
N ALA A 83 -3.19 14.18 0.32
CA ALA A 83 -4.27 15.10 0.69
C ALA A 83 -3.79 16.53 1.02
N PRO A 84 -2.78 16.76 1.88
CA PRO A 84 -2.27 18.11 2.15
C PRO A 84 -1.57 18.74 0.94
N MET A 85 -0.92 17.94 0.09
CA MET A 85 -0.32 18.40 -1.16
C MET A 85 -1.35 18.73 -2.26
N LYS A 86 -2.66 18.50 -2.00
CA LYS A 86 -3.77 18.66 -2.98
C LYS A 86 -3.53 17.88 -4.27
N ILE A 87 -2.87 16.73 -4.18
CA ILE A 87 -2.62 15.85 -5.34
C ILE A 87 -3.60 14.69 -5.33
N LEU A 88 -3.96 14.22 -4.12
CA LEU A 88 -5.00 13.22 -3.92
C LEU A 88 -6.27 13.88 -3.39
N PHE A 89 -7.35 13.78 -4.17
CA PHE A 89 -8.66 14.30 -3.81
C PHE A 89 -9.58 13.15 -3.43
N THR A 90 -9.82 12.96 -2.14
CA THR A 90 -10.80 11.99 -1.62
C THR A 90 -12.02 12.67 -0.99
N SER A 91 -12.09 14.00 -1.05
CA SER A 91 -13.07 14.81 -0.33
C SER A 91 -14.53 14.50 -0.64
N ARG A 92 -14.86 13.94 -1.83
CA ARG A 92 -16.23 13.49 -2.13
C ARG A 92 -16.54 12.10 -1.60
N LEU A 93 -15.53 11.30 -1.25
CA LEU A 93 -15.70 9.97 -0.69
C LEU A 93 -15.81 10.00 0.83
N PHE A 94 -14.97 10.79 1.48
CA PHE A 94 -14.98 10.91 2.93
C PHE A 94 -14.34 12.22 3.39
N PRO A 95 -14.69 12.70 4.61
CA PRO A 95 -14.06 13.86 5.21
C PRO A 95 -12.56 13.64 5.45
N ARG A 96 -11.79 14.73 5.50
CA ARG A 96 -10.32 14.69 5.67
C ARG A 96 -9.87 13.94 6.92
N SER A 97 -10.65 13.98 8.01
CA SER A 97 -10.36 13.22 9.23
C SER A 97 -10.32 11.71 8.98
N VAL A 98 -11.28 11.19 8.22
CA VAL A 98 -11.34 9.77 7.82
C VAL A 98 -10.20 9.43 6.87
N HIS A 99 -9.85 10.33 5.95
CA HIS A 99 -8.69 10.17 5.08
C HIS A 99 -7.40 9.93 5.89
N TYR A 100 -7.12 10.80 6.85
CA TYR A 100 -5.94 10.67 7.70
C TYR A 100 -6.04 9.44 8.61
N GLY A 101 -7.22 9.10 9.12
CA GLY A 101 -7.42 7.88 9.91
C GLY A 101 -7.05 6.61 9.13
N ILE A 102 -7.53 6.48 7.88
CA ILE A 102 -7.17 5.37 7.00
C ILE A 102 -5.66 5.38 6.74
N GLY A 103 -5.11 6.54 6.37
CA GLY A 103 -3.69 6.70 6.08
C GLY A 103 -2.79 6.29 7.27
N THR A 104 -3.07 6.80 8.46
CA THR A 104 -2.34 6.48 9.70
C THR A 104 -2.46 5.00 10.07
N PHE A 105 -3.62 4.38 9.91
CA PHE A 105 -3.79 2.95 10.14
C PHE A 105 -2.85 2.13 9.24
N TYR A 106 -2.84 2.42 7.93
CA TYR A 106 -2.01 1.72 6.96
C TYR A 106 -0.50 1.98 7.16
N ILE A 107 -0.10 3.21 7.50
CA ILE A 107 1.28 3.53 7.89
C ILE A 107 1.69 2.68 9.10
N THR A 108 0.85 2.64 10.12
CA THR A 108 1.13 1.95 11.39
C THR A 108 1.26 0.45 11.18
N TYR A 109 0.35 -0.14 10.39
CA TYR A 109 0.39 -1.54 10.02
C TYR A 109 1.70 -1.91 9.30
N HIS A 110 2.04 -1.19 8.23
CA HIS A 110 3.25 -1.49 7.44
C HIS A 110 4.54 -1.18 8.18
N ALA A 111 4.54 -0.19 9.07
CA ALA A 111 5.69 0.09 9.94
C ALA A 111 5.91 -1.03 10.97
N MET A 112 4.84 -1.55 11.57
CA MET A 112 4.93 -2.70 12.47
C MET A 112 5.38 -3.96 11.72
N GLN A 113 4.85 -4.21 10.53
CA GLN A 113 5.26 -5.35 9.73
C GLN A 113 6.73 -5.23 9.29
N MET A 114 7.17 -4.05 8.83
CA MET A 114 8.57 -3.82 8.49
C MET A 114 9.50 -4.02 9.69
N ARG A 115 9.10 -3.58 10.90
CA ARG A 115 9.87 -3.81 12.12
C ARG A 115 9.95 -5.29 12.48
N LYS A 116 8.83 -6.00 12.39
CA LYS A 116 8.77 -7.45 12.64
C LYS A 116 9.71 -8.20 11.69
N GLU A 117 9.62 -7.94 10.39
CA GLU A 117 10.43 -8.63 9.37
C GLU A 117 11.92 -8.27 9.46
N ARG A 118 12.27 -7.03 9.85
CA ARG A 118 13.67 -6.68 10.12
C ARG A 118 14.24 -7.44 11.30
N ASN A 119 13.52 -7.44 12.43
CA ASN A 119 13.98 -8.13 13.62
C ASN A 119 14.07 -9.64 13.40
N TYR A 120 13.12 -10.22 12.65
CA TYR A 120 13.15 -11.64 12.28
C TYR A 120 14.34 -11.97 11.36
N PHE A 121 14.70 -11.05 10.46
CA PHE A 121 15.88 -11.22 9.60
C PHE A 121 17.19 -11.05 10.38
N GLU A 122 17.23 -10.14 11.35
CA GLU A 122 18.39 -9.95 12.25
C GLU A 122 18.60 -11.18 13.15
N ASP A 123 17.54 -11.73 13.76
CA ASP A 123 17.58 -12.97 14.58
C ASP A 123 18.01 -14.20 13.76
N ALA A 124 17.51 -14.33 12.52
CA ALA A 124 17.86 -15.46 11.65
C ALA A 124 19.35 -15.52 11.27
N GLY A 125 20.10 -14.44 11.49
CA GLY A 125 21.56 -14.42 11.34
C GLY A 125 22.32 -14.77 12.63
N GLU A 126 21.68 -14.70 13.80
CA GLU A 126 22.32 -14.92 15.10
C GLU A 126 22.33 -16.42 15.48
N ASP A 127 21.31 -17.19 15.06
CA ASP A 127 21.22 -18.65 15.28
C ASP A 127 22.23 -19.48 14.45
N GLY A 128 23.03 -18.86 13.57
CA GLY A 128 24.00 -19.54 12.72
C GLY A 128 25.40 -19.70 13.32
N GLU A 129 25.71 -19.00 14.42
CA GLU A 129 27.05 -18.97 15.01
C GLU A 129 27.22 -19.91 16.21
N ASP A 130 26.12 -20.42 16.80
CA ASP A 130 26.17 -21.23 18.03
C ASP A 130 26.11 -22.76 17.80
N ASP A 131 25.88 -23.23 16.57
CA ASP A 131 25.71 -24.66 16.23
C ASP A 131 26.96 -25.32 15.62
N VAL A 132 28.16 -24.81 15.91
CA VAL A 132 29.43 -25.45 15.51
C VAL A 132 30.26 -25.83 16.75
N LEU A 133 29.87 -26.92 17.42
CA LEU A 133 30.68 -27.65 18.40
C LEU A 133 30.59 -29.16 18.20
#